data_AF-A0AAD5JTD2-F1
#
_entry.id   AF-A0AAD5JTD2-F1
#
_cell.length_a   1.000
_cell.length_b   1.000
_cell.length_c   1.000
_cell.angle_alpha   90.00
_cell.angle_beta   90.00
_cell.angle_gamma   90.00
#
_symmetry.space_group_name_H-M   'P 1'
#
loop_
_entity.id
_entity.type
_entity.pdbx_description
1 polymer ?
#
loop_
_entity_poly.entity_id
_entity_poly.type
_entity_poly.pdbx_seq_one_letter_code
_entity_poly.pdbx_strand_id
1 'polypeptide(L)'
;MAIILRYVDIKDLLENVFFQVVSVNDTNASTLKKEICNVLARYDLSIENLRGPGYEGARNMRGEWNGLQALFLKDCPYAYYIHCFAHRLQLALVAVAKEEHDI
;
A
#
# COMPACT_ATOMS: atom_id res chain seq x y z
N MET A 1 4.22 -5.27 -9.36
CA MET A 1 3.33 -4.65 -8.35
C MET A 1 1.89 -4.81 -8.80
N ALA A 2 1.00 -5.28 -7.94
CA ALA A 2 -0.44 -5.30 -8.22
C ALA A 2 -1.11 -4.12 -7.54
N ILE A 3 -2.05 -3.48 -8.22
CA ILE A 3 -2.85 -2.35 -7.71
C ILE A 3 -4.29 -2.82 -7.60
N ILE A 4 -4.86 -2.66 -6.41
CA ILE A 4 -6.27 -2.92 -6.11
C ILE A 4 -6.85 -1.59 -5.63
N LEU A 5 -7.96 -1.17 -6.22
CA LEU A 5 -8.69 0.01 -5.77
C LEU A 5 -9.80 -0.41 -4.82
N ARG A 6 -9.91 0.32 -3.72
CA ARG A 6 -11.05 0.27 -2.81
C ARG A 6 -11.69 1.65 -2.76
N TYR A 7 -12.95 1.75 -3.16
CA TYR A 7 -13.69 3.00 -3.21
C TYR A 7 -15.14 2.80 -2.76
N VAL A 8 -15.82 3.91 -2.52
CA VAL A 8 -17.26 3.94 -2.25
C VAL A 8 -17.95 4.43 -3.52
N ASP A 9 -18.94 3.66 -4.00
CA ASP A 9 -19.69 4.00 -5.20
C ASP A 9 -20.80 5.04 -4.92
N ILE A 10 -21.56 5.41 -5.96
CA ILE A 10 -22.67 6.38 -5.84
C ILE A 10 -23.86 5.87 -5.01
N LYS A 11 -23.86 4.60 -4.61
CA LYS A 11 -24.89 3.97 -3.77
C LYS A 11 -24.38 3.76 -2.34
N ASP A 12 -23.27 4.39 -1.98
CA ASP A 12 -22.58 4.24 -0.70
C ASP A 12 -22.11 2.81 -0.41
N LEU A 13 -21.85 2.00 -1.45
CA LEU A 13 -21.34 0.64 -1.32
C LEU A 13 -19.83 0.61 -1.47
N LEU A 14 -19.17 -0.14 -0.57
CA LEU A 14 -17.73 -0.35 -0.61
C LEU A 14 -17.38 -1.42 -1.64
N GLU A 15 -16.60 -1.06 -2.66
CA GLU A 15 -16.13 -1.98 -3.69
C GLU A 15 -14.63 -2.20 -3.61
N ASN A 16 -14.19 -3.39 -4.03
CA ASN A 16 -12.78 -3.74 -4.21
C ASN A 16 -12.59 -4.27 -5.62
N VAL A 17 -11.77 -3.59 -6.42
CA VAL A 17 -11.59 -3.92 -7.83
C VAL A 17 -10.10 -4.13 -8.10
N PHE A 18 -9.76 -5.29 -8.68
CA PHE A 18 -8.45 -5.48 -9.27
C PHE A 18 -8.28 -4.48 -10.41
N PHE A 19 -7.24 -3.66 -10.32
CA PHE A 19 -7.06 -2.59 -11.28
C PHE A 19 -6.02 -2.97 -12.33
N GLN A 20 -4.79 -3.27 -11.89
CA GLN A 20 -3.71 -3.55 -12.82
C GLN A 20 -2.54 -4.28 -12.15
N VAL A 21 -1.79 -5.05 -12.95
CA VAL A 21 -0.42 -5.47 -12.62
C VAL A 21 0.57 -4.63 -13.43
N VAL A 22 1.49 -4.00 -12.72
CA VAL A 22 2.56 -3.15 -13.27
C VAL A 22 3.89 -3.84 -13.06
N SER A 23 4.66 -4.02 -14.13
CA SER A 23 6.06 -4.41 -14.03
C SER A 23 6.87 -3.23 -13.53
N VAL A 24 7.72 -3.47 -12.53
CA VAL A 24 8.59 -2.44 -11.93
C VAL A 24 10.02 -2.94 -11.96
N ASN A 25 10.96 -2.06 -12.27
CA ASN A 25 12.38 -2.44 -12.39
C ASN A 25 13.03 -2.73 -11.03
N ASP A 26 12.53 -2.08 -9.98
CA ASP A 26 12.95 -2.27 -8.61
C ASP A 26 11.78 -1.97 -7.65
N THR A 27 12.00 -2.24 -6.36
CA THR A 27 11.01 -2.03 -5.30
C THR A 27 11.31 -0.79 -4.45
N ASN A 28 12.13 0.15 -4.94
CA ASN A 28 12.38 1.39 -4.22
C ASN A 28 11.10 2.22 -4.11
N ALA A 29 10.92 2.92 -2.98
CA ALA A 29 9.73 3.71 -2.72
C ALA A 29 9.45 4.76 -3.82
N SER A 30 10.49 5.39 -4.36
CA SER A 30 10.38 6.37 -5.45
C SER A 30 9.86 5.73 -6.74
N THR A 31 10.40 4.58 -7.12
CA THR A 31 9.95 3.80 -8.29
C THR A 31 8.50 3.38 -8.14
N LEU A 32 8.13 2.83 -6.98
CA LEU A 32 6.75 2.42 -6.70
C LEU A 32 5.77 3.61 -6.74
N LYS A 33 6.12 4.74 -6.10
CA LYS A 33 5.30 5.96 -6.15
C LYS A 33 5.09 6.42 -7.59
N LYS A 34 6.17 6.52 -8.37
CA LYS A 34 6.11 6.96 -9.77
C LYS A 34 5.15 6.08 -10.58
N GLU A 35 5.29 4.76 -10.48
CA GLU A 35 4.45 3.85 -11.26
C GLU A 35 2.98 3.85 -10.80
N ILE A 36 2.71 3.98 -9.50
CA ILE A 36 1.35 4.19 -9.00
C ILE A 36 0.77 5.50 -9.55
N CYS A 37 1.50 6.61 -9.49
CA CYS A 37 1.05 7.90 -10.02
C CYS A 37 0.80 7.83 -11.53
N ASN A 38 1.67 7.17 -12.30
CA ASN A 38 1.48 6.95 -13.74
C ASN A 38 0.18 6.20 -14.03
N VAL A 39 -0.11 5.15 -13.25
CA VAL A 39 -1.34 4.38 -13.38
C VAL A 39 -2.55 5.23 -13.03
N LEU A 40 -2.55 5.94 -11.90
CA LEU A 40 -3.67 6.79 -11.51
C LEU A 40 -3.94 7.88 -12.56
N ALA A 41 -2.88 8.56 -13.04
CA ALA A 41 -2.98 9.60 -14.06
C ALA A 41 -3.54 9.08 -15.39
N ARG A 42 -3.22 7.84 -15.79
CA ARG A 42 -3.74 7.22 -17.01
C ARG A 42 -5.27 7.09 -17.01
N TYR A 43 -5.87 6.96 -15.83
CA TYR A 43 -7.32 6.80 -15.67
C TYR A 43 -7.96 8.03 -15.03
N ASP A 44 -7.29 9.19 -15.07
CA ASP A 44 -7.77 10.46 -14.54
C ASP A 44 -8.16 10.40 -13.04
N LEU A 45 -7.49 9.54 -12.27
CA LEU A 45 -7.68 9.41 -10.83
C LEU A 45 -6.73 10.35 -10.10
N SER A 46 -7.29 11.32 -9.37
CA SER A 46 -6.49 12.26 -8.57
C SER A 46 -5.87 11.58 -7.35
N ILE A 47 -4.58 11.85 -7.10
CA ILE A 47 -3.87 11.40 -5.90
C ILE A 47 -4.45 11.99 -4.62
N GLU A 48 -5.10 13.16 -4.70
CA GLU A 48 -5.73 13.83 -3.57
C GLU A 48 -6.93 13.05 -3.01
N ASN A 49 -7.48 12.12 -3.79
CA ASN A 49 -8.55 11.22 -3.36
C ASN A 49 -8.05 9.97 -2.63
N LEU A 50 -6.74 9.80 -2.51
CA LEU A 50 -6.14 8.71 -1.75
C LEU A 50 -6.43 8.89 -0.25
N ARG A 51 -6.90 7.83 0.41
CA ARG A 51 -7.30 7.89 1.84
C ARG A 51 -6.64 6.84 2.72
N GLY A 52 -6.52 5.60 2.26
CA GLY A 52 -6.00 4.52 3.08
C GLY A 52 -5.23 3.49 2.27
N PRO A 53 -4.03 3.80 1.78
CA PRO A 53 -3.25 2.82 1.06
C PRO A 53 -2.80 1.73 2.02
N GLY A 54 -3.06 0.47 1.63
CA GLY A 54 -2.57 -0.69 2.34
C GLY A 54 -1.10 -0.91 2.01
N TYR A 55 -0.22 -0.80 2.99
CA TYR A 55 1.21 -0.97 2.83
C TYR A 55 1.69 -2.25 3.51
N GLU A 56 2.69 -2.90 2.92
CA GLU A 56 3.49 -3.90 3.63
C GLU A 56 4.32 -3.23 4.74
N GLY A 57 4.71 -4.00 5.76
CA GLY A 57 5.58 -3.54 6.85
C GLY A 57 7.06 -3.37 6.47
N ALA A 58 7.40 -3.59 5.21
CA ALA A 58 8.75 -3.47 4.69
C ALA A 58 9.29 -2.02 4.78
N ARG A 59 10.60 -1.87 4.94
CA ARG A 59 11.25 -0.57 5.21
C ARG A 59 11.01 0.47 4.11
N ASN A 60 11.03 0.03 2.85
CA ASN A 60 10.73 0.84 1.67
C ASN A 60 9.24 1.24 1.58
N MET A 61 8.35 0.61 2.35
CA MET A 61 6.91 0.91 2.37
C MET A 61 6.56 1.80 3.57
N ARG A 62 6.91 1.35 4.79
CA ARG A 62 6.57 2.02 6.06
C ARG A 62 7.54 3.11 6.53
N GLY A 63 8.66 3.30 5.83
CA GLY A 63 9.70 4.24 6.25
C GLY A 63 9.19 5.67 6.39
N GLU A 64 9.51 6.31 7.51
CA GLU A 64 9.03 7.66 7.86
C GLU A 64 9.55 8.78 6.93
N TRP A 65 10.74 8.61 6.37
CA TRP A 65 11.41 9.67 5.59
C TRP A 65 11.40 9.38 4.09
N ASN A 66 11.70 8.13 3.74
CA ASN A 66 11.89 7.65 2.37
C ASN A 66 11.04 6.42 2.03
N GLY A 67 10.10 6.05 2.91
CA GLY A 67 9.14 4.99 2.61
C GLY A 67 8.03 5.48 1.70
N LEU A 68 7.38 4.55 1.02
CA LEU A 68 6.28 4.85 0.10
C LEU A 68 5.17 5.68 0.77
N GLN A 69 4.85 5.37 2.03
CA GLN A 69 3.93 6.15 2.85
C GLN A 69 4.36 7.62 2.94
N ALA A 70 5.60 7.88 3.37
CA ALA A 70 6.10 9.24 3.54
C ALA A 70 6.09 10.02 2.22
N LEU A 71 6.38 9.35 1.11
CA LEU A 71 6.35 9.98 -0.20
C LEU A 71 4.93 10.35 -0.64
N PHE A 72 3.92 9.52 -0.37
CA PHE A 72 2.53 9.88 -0.68
C PHE A 72 1.96 10.91 0.27
N LEU A 73 2.35 10.91 1.54
CA LEU A 73 1.87 11.88 2.53
C LEU A 73 2.25 13.32 2.16
N LYS A 74 3.37 13.52 1.45
CA LYS A 74 3.79 14.83 0.91
C LYS A 74 2.82 15.38 -0.14
N ASP A 75 2.20 14.50 -0.92
CA ASP A 75 1.29 14.87 -2.01
C ASP A 75 -0.18 14.81 -1.58
N CYS A 76 -0.51 13.93 -0.62
CA CYS A 76 -1.85 13.74 -0.08
C CYS A 76 -1.77 13.61 1.45
N PRO A 77 -1.91 14.72 2.19
CA PRO A 77 -1.85 14.74 3.67
C PRO A 77 -2.91 13.88 4.36
N TYR A 78 -3.98 13.52 3.63
CA TYR A 78 -5.09 12.70 4.12
C TYR A 78 -4.92 11.20 3.84
N ALA A 79 -3.78 10.78 3.28
CA ALA A 79 -3.47 9.37 3.05
C ALA A 79 -2.97 8.72 4.34
N TYR A 80 -3.88 8.07 5.07
CA TYR A 80 -3.56 7.34 6.29
C TYR A 80 -2.82 6.03 5.97
N TYR A 81 -1.77 5.77 6.73
CA TYR A 81 -1.05 4.50 6.65
C TYR A 81 -1.89 3.36 7.21
N ILE A 82 -2.15 2.34 6.37
CA ILE A 82 -2.78 1.10 6.81
C ILE A 82 -1.76 -0.04 6.65
N HIS A 83 -1.29 -0.58 7.78
CA HIS A 83 -0.41 -1.75 7.75
C HIS A 83 -1.21 -2.99 7.34
N CYS A 84 -0.69 -3.75 6.36
CA CYS A 84 -1.36 -4.95 5.84
C CYS A 84 -1.65 -5.96 6.97
N PHE A 85 -2.94 -6.21 7.22
CA PHE A 85 -3.38 -7.10 8.29
C PHE A 85 -2.89 -8.55 8.08
N ALA A 86 -2.92 -9.03 6.84
CA ALA A 86 -2.40 -10.36 6.50
C ALA A 86 -0.91 -10.49 6.85
N HIS A 87 -0.11 -9.46 6.58
CA HIS A 87 1.31 -9.44 6.95
C HIS A 87 1.50 -9.41 8.47
N ARG A 88 0.69 -8.62 9.20
CA ARG A 88 0.69 -8.62 10.68
C ARG A 88 0.37 -9.99 11.26
N LEU A 89 -0.67 -10.63 10.74
CA LEU A 89 -1.09 -11.96 11.17
C LEU A 89 0.02 -12.98 10.91
N GLN A 90 0.63 -12.94 9.73
CA GLN A 90 1.74 -13.82 9.38
C GLN A 90 2.92 -13.63 10.34
N LEU A 91 3.30 -12.38 10.65
CA LEU A 91 4.39 -12.12 11.60
C LEU A 91 4.09 -12.67 13.00
N ALA A 92 2.85 -12.51 13.48
CA ALA A 92 2.44 -13.03 14.77
C ALA A 92 2.50 -14.57 14.80
N LEU A 93 1.98 -15.24 13.77
CA LEU A 93 2.01 -16.70 13.67
C LEU A 93 3.44 -17.25 13.60
N VAL A 94 4.31 -16.60 12.82
CA VAL A 94 5.72 -17.00 12.70
C VAL A 94 6.47 -16.81 14.02
N ALA A 95 6.18 -15.76 14.78
CA ALA A 95 6.78 -15.53 16.09
C ALA A 95 6.41 -16.65 17.06
N VAL A 96 5.11 -16.92 17.21
CA VAL A 96 4.61 -17.98 18.12
C VAL A 96 5.16 -19.36 17.73
N ALA A 97 5.17 -19.71 16.45
CA ALA A 97 5.67 -21.01 16.01
C ALA A 97 7.18 -21.24 16.24
N LYS A 98 7.96 -20.15 16.33
CA LYS A 98 9.41 -20.22 16.61
C LYS A 98 9.69 -20.36 18.10
N GLU A 99 8.90 -19.72 18.96
CA GLU A 99 9.03 -19.83 20.43
C GLU A 99 8.86 -21.28 20.92
N GLU A 100 8.07 -22.10 20.23
CA GLU A 100 7.87 -23.53 20.56
C GLU A 100 9.07 -24.45 20.24
N HIS A 101 10.05 -24.00 19.44
CA HIS A 101 11.23 -24.81 19.10
C HIS A 101 12.46 -24.53 19.99
N ASP A 102 12.38 -23.52 20.87
CA ASP A 102 13.46 -23.14 21.80
C ASP A 102 13.20 -23.61 23.25
N ILE A 103 12.29 -24.59 23.44
CA ILE A 103 12.04 -25.31 24.71
C ILE A 103 12.40 -26.79 24.56
#